data_AF-A0A3B8L5F7-F1
#
_entry.id   AF-A0A3B8L5F7-F1
#
_cell.length_a   1.000
_cell.length_b   1.000
_cell.length_c   1.000
_cell.angle_alpha   90.00
_cell.angle_beta   90.00
_cell.angle_gamma   90.00
#
_symmetry.space_group_name_H-M   'P 1'
#
loop_
_entity.id
_entity.type
_entity.pdbx_description
1 polymer ?
#
loop_
_entity_poly.entity_id
_entity_poly.type
_entity_poly.pdbx_seq_one_letter_code
_entity_poly.pdbx_strand_id
1 'polypeptide(L)'
;WATRASWNWWVWNPPVRTALNQAWVKRLKQPEPNELAENGLRYQAHALFVANGHKANGSRQHQYTKLDELFQDIDGELEDALENNPTLANRLARRLVAVAATYYNTSGGDGGPGQMGYITPSSGDLFGHAVLAYFDIVDPDLKKDRAGSSLLPVRIGLEGAANVPHQPLQQQLIEYSLEGPEALRAVAASSVSDPRSAKFVAVPELVEPLLQQIRRGANEPPRRAQLSDPVLKLFGRVQWVIPQNKDQQHEVLGYLVPKFSQFLSAEEIKKNPDSAKRGELGRQMDAQWYLATGLGDALGRNPDLHIDMALDFLPKTLNNKLDAQFWLPSVTWILTHKTKLPEVQVKKGQLPPLDPYAAHRTRALQLFLDQLKANADPRTRSVAVTMAQATALRRNPEVLNALEAMLKFEKREKVVKTARNVLSTNRKNFLKELTAAVNREKPRKQPTDTDGKPKLDAEFVADFQFFRDYVTPEMNKVLRGDQRSCYACHGVPGRVPPLTLNRPDDAGYLPVDKMLANYRLLQARVELGNIEKSKLLRKPLNVQSGKEDGHQGGRRYKPMDPGYQIIRRWVLNQKKHPAKLGLQTSDTSTP
;
A
#
# COMPACT_ATOMS: atom_id res chain seq x y z
N TRP A 1 -33.62 -28.21 3.90
CA TRP A 1 -33.37 -28.33 2.44
C TRP A 1 -33.50 -26.99 1.73
N ALA A 2 -34.62 -26.26 1.86
CA ALA A 2 -34.81 -24.93 1.27
C ALA A 2 -33.72 -23.89 1.64
N THR A 3 -33.27 -23.83 2.90
CA THR A 3 -32.16 -22.96 3.32
C THR A 3 -30.82 -23.34 2.66
N ARG A 4 -30.59 -24.64 2.44
CA ARG A 4 -29.37 -25.21 1.83
C ARG A 4 -29.21 -24.87 0.36
N ALA A 5 -30.33 -24.71 -0.34
CA ALA A 5 -30.35 -24.36 -1.75
C ALA A 5 -30.59 -22.86 -1.98
N SER A 6 -30.90 -22.09 -0.93
CA SER A 6 -31.34 -20.69 -1.04
C SER A 6 -30.39 -19.81 -1.85
N TRP A 7 -29.07 -19.96 -1.69
CA TRP A 7 -28.10 -19.21 -2.49
C TRP A 7 -28.16 -19.59 -3.97
N ASN A 8 -28.27 -20.89 -4.30
CA ASN A 8 -28.43 -21.36 -5.68
C ASN A 8 -29.72 -20.83 -6.30
N TRP A 9 -30.83 -20.89 -5.56
CA TRP A 9 -32.11 -20.35 -6.04
C TRP A 9 -32.04 -18.84 -6.22
N TRP A 10 -31.43 -18.11 -5.28
CA TRP A 10 -31.26 -16.67 -5.36
C TRP A 10 -30.39 -16.26 -6.55
N VAL A 11 -29.30 -16.99 -6.81
CA VAL A 11 -28.39 -16.74 -7.95
C VAL A 11 -29.08 -17.03 -9.28
N TRP A 12 -29.61 -18.24 -9.45
CA TRP A 12 -30.07 -18.74 -10.75
C TRP A 12 -31.51 -18.35 -11.11
N ASN A 13 -32.31 -17.86 -10.16
CA ASN A 13 -33.72 -17.51 -10.41
C ASN A 13 -34.04 -16.07 -9.97
N PRO A 14 -33.78 -15.05 -10.82
CA PRO A 14 -34.12 -13.67 -10.52
C PRO A 14 -35.56 -13.41 -10.05
N PRO A 15 -36.61 -14.08 -10.59
CA PRO A 15 -38.00 -13.81 -10.19
C PRO A 15 -38.32 -14.10 -8.73
N VAL A 16 -37.56 -14.96 -8.04
CA VAL A 16 -37.82 -15.33 -6.64
C VAL A 16 -36.96 -14.57 -5.63
N ARG A 17 -36.03 -13.70 -6.08
CA ARG A 17 -35.09 -12.99 -5.19
C ARG A 17 -35.79 -12.17 -4.12
N THR A 18 -36.82 -11.41 -4.49
CA THR A 18 -37.57 -10.57 -3.53
C THR A 18 -38.21 -11.42 -2.43
N ALA A 19 -38.88 -12.52 -2.80
CA ALA A 19 -39.49 -13.42 -1.83
C ALA A 19 -38.44 -14.11 -0.94
N LEU A 20 -37.29 -14.48 -1.50
CA LEU A 20 -36.17 -15.05 -0.74
C LEU A 20 -35.55 -14.02 0.21
N ASN A 21 -35.38 -12.76 -0.22
CA ASN A 21 -34.89 -11.68 0.63
C ASN A 21 -35.80 -11.48 1.84
N GLN A 22 -37.10 -11.35 1.61
CA GLN A 22 -38.12 -11.22 2.68
C GLN A 22 -38.11 -12.43 3.63
N ALA A 23 -37.96 -13.65 3.10
CA ALA A 23 -37.86 -14.85 3.91
C ALA A 23 -36.59 -14.85 4.78
N TRP A 24 -35.47 -14.36 4.25
CA TRP A 24 -34.21 -14.24 4.99
C TRP A 24 -34.29 -13.20 6.09
N VAL A 25 -34.83 -12.00 5.81
CA VAL A 25 -35.08 -10.96 6.82
C VAL A 25 -35.95 -11.52 7.93
N LYS A 26 -37.10 -12.13 7.59
CA LYS A 26 -38.00 -12.76 8.57
C LYS A 26 -37.28 -13.82 9.39
N ARG A 27 -36.48 -14.69 8.77
CA ARG A 27 -35.76 -15.76 9.46
C ARG A 27 -34.70 -15.22 10.42
N LEU A 28 -33.95 -14.19 10.03
CA LEU A 28 -32.96 -13.52 10.88
C LEU A 28 -33.60 -12.80 12.08
N LYS A 29 -34.85 -12.34 11.95
CA LYS A 29 -35.61 -11.73 13.04
C LYS A 29 -36.18 -12.75 14.04
N GLN A 30 -36.57 -13.94 13.58
CA GLN A 30 -37.26 -14.92 14.41
C GLN A 30 -36.36 -15.63 15.43
N PRO A 31 -36.82 -15.84 16.68
CA PRO A 31 -36.13 -16.72 17.63
C PRO A 31 -35.99 -18.14 17.07
N GLU A 32 -34.87 -18.80 17.38
CA GLU A 32 -34.65 -20.21 17.05
C GLU A 32 -34.08 -20.91 18.30
N PRO A 33 -34.87 -21.78 18.95
CA PRO A 33 -34.44 -22.45 20.18
C PRO A 33 -33.44 -23.58 19.95
N ASN A 34 -33.29 -24.07 18.71
CA ASN A 34 -32.38 -25.17 18.41
C ASN A 34 -30.99 -24.66 17.96
N GLU A 35 -29.96 -24.95 18.75
CA GLU A 35 -28.59 -24.50 18.47
C GLU A 35 -28.00 -25.03 17.15
N LEU A 36 -28.36 -26.25 16.74
CA LEU A 36 -27.93 -26.80 15.46
C LEU A 36 -28.60 -26.08 14.29
N ALA A 37 -29.88 -25.71 14.44
CA ALA A 37 -30.60 -24.91 13.46
C ALA A 37 -30.05 -23.49 13.39
N GLU A 38 -29.66 -22.90 14.52
CA GLU A 38 -29.01 -21.59 14.61
C GLU A 38 -27.63 -21.61 13.93
N ASN A 39 -26.82 -22.64 14.17
CA ASN A 39 -25.54 -22.81 13.49
C ASN A 39 -25.73 -23.10 12.00
N GLY A 40 -26.76 -23.87 11.63
CA GLY A 40 -27.17 -24.07 10.24
C GLY A 40 -27.54 -22.75 9.56
N LEU A 41 -28.29 -21.87 10.24
CA LEU A 41 -28.64 -20.54 9.76
C LEU A 41 -27.39 -19.70 9.47
N ARG A 42 -26.42 -19.69 10.38
CA ARG A 42 -25.12 -19.00 10.20
C ARG A 42 -24.42 -19.41 8.90
N TYR A 43 -24.21 -20.71 8.67
CA TYR A 43 -23.49 -21.17 7.47
C TYR A 43 -24.27 -20.91 6.17
N GLN A 44 -25.60 -21.00 6.21
CA GLN A 44 -26.43 -20.72 5.04
C GLN A 44 -26.51 -19.22 4.73
N ALA A 45 -26.60 -18.37 5.74
CA ALA A 45 -26.51 -16.92 5.58
C ALA A 45 -25.14 -16.54 5.03
N HIS A 46 -24.05 -17.11 5.56
CA HIS A 46 -22.72 -16.90 5.00
C HIS A 46 -22.63 -17.33 3.53
N ALA A 47 -23.17 -18.50 3.16
CA ALA A 47 -23.16 -18.97 1.78
C ALA A 47 -23.95 -18.06 0.82
N LEU A 48 -25.06 -17.46 1.26
CA LEU A 48 -25.77 -16.45 0.49
C LEU A 48 -24.96 -15.15 0.41
N PHE A 49 -24.48 -14.66 1.56
CA PHE A 49 -23.80 -13.37 1.64
C PHE A 49 -22.41 -13.39 1.02
N VAL A 50 -21.72 -14.53 0.89
CA VAL A 50 -20.41 -14.57 0.21
C VAL A 50 -20.54 -14.36 -1.30
N ALA A 51 -21.74 -14.45 -1.88
CA ALA A 51 -22.01 -13.99 -3.25
C ALA A 51 -21.80 -12.47 -3.42
N ASN A 52 -21.62 -11.73 -2.31
CA ASN A 52 -21.08 -10.37 -2.20
C ASN A 52 -19.57 -10.27 -2.56
N GLY A 53 -18.95 -11.38 -2.97
CA GLY A 53 -17.52 -11.48 -3.21
C GLY A 53 -16.76 -11.97 -1.99
N HIS A 54 -15.62 -12.60 -2.27
CA HIS A 54 -14.74 -13.24 -1.30
C HIS A 54 -13.53 -12.34 -1.02
N LYS A 55 -13.01 -12.35 0.21
CA LYS A 55 -11.78 -11.61 0.55
C LYS A 55 -10.63 -11.91 -0.41
N ALA A 56 -10.46 -13.17 -0.82
CA ALA A 56 -9.40 -13.59 -1.72
C ALA A 56 -9.69 -13.28 -3.21
N ASN A 57 -10.96 -13.15 -3.60
CA ASN A 57 -11.37 -12.96 -5.00
C ASN A 57 -12.39 -11.82 -5.15
N GLY A 58 -11.98 -10.62 -4.76
CA GLY A 58 -12.82 -9.44 -4.85
C GLY A 58 -12.89 -8.85 -6.26
N SER A 59 -13.71 -9.44 -7.13
CA SER A 59 -13.97 -8.89 -8.46
C SER A 59 -15.21 -8.00 -8.48
N ARG A 60 -15.04 -6.75 -8.92
CA ARG A 60 -16.18 -5.87 -9.22
C ARG A 60 -17.00 -6.28 -10.45
N GLN A 61 -16.51 -7.25 -11.21
CA GLN A 61 -17.17 -7.77 -12.41
C GLN A 61 -17.97 -9.06 -12.14
N HIS A 62 -17.68 -9.76 -11.04
CA HIS A 62 -18.33 -11.03 -10.66
C HIS A 62 -19.14 -10.89 -9.37
N GLN A 63 -19.74 -9.72 -9.15
CA GLN A 63 -20.55 -9.44 -7.96
C GLN A 63 -22.03 -9.49 -8.30
N TYR A 64 -22.83 -10.03 -7.38
CA TYR A 64 -24.27 -9.98 -7.45
C TYR A 64 -24.78 -8.69 -6.79
N THR A 65 -24.79 -7.59 -7.56
CA THR A 65 -25.24 -6.26 -7.09
C THR A 65 -26.65 -6.28 -6.50
N LYS A 66 -27.50 -7.23 -6.91
CA LYS A 66 -28.85 -7.43 -6.38
C LYS A 66 -28.91 -7.84 -4.91
N LEU A 67 -27.79 -8.22 -4.27
CA LEU A 67 -27.74 -8.41 -2.83
C LEU A 67 -27.84 -7.07 -2.05
N ASP A 68 -27.58 -5.94 -2.70
CA ASP A 68 -27.66 -4.61 -2.08
C ASP A 68 -29.03 -4.37 -1.43
N GLU A 69 -30.12 -4.71 -2.14
CA GLU A 69 -31.49 -4.62 -1.64
C GLU A 69 -31.67 -5.44 -0.34
N LEU A 70 -31.14 -6.66 -0.28
CA LEU A 70 -31.22 -7.49 0.93
C LEU A 70 -30.40 -6.90 2.09
N PHE A 71 -29.23 -6.34 1.80
CA PHE A 71 -28.41 -5.72 2.85
C PHE A 71 -29.08 -4.48 3.42
N GLN A 72 -29.67 -3.64 2.57
CA GLN A 72 -30.47 -2.48 3.00
C GLN A 72 -31.68 -2.89 3.83
N ASP A 73 -32.42 -3.91 3.41
CA ASP A 73 -33.59 -4.41 4.15
C ASP A 73 -33.20 -4.90 5.56
N ILE A 74 -32.08 -5.63 5.69
CA ILE A 74 -31.61 -6.12 7.00
C ILE A 74 -31.06 -4.96 7.85
N ASP A 75 -30.37 -3.99 7.22
CA ASP A 75 -29.78 -2.84 7.93
C ASP A 75 -30.87 -1.94 8.50
N GLY A 76 -31.89 -1.61 7.71
CA GLY A 76 -33.04 -0.84 8.20
C GLY A 76 -33.79 -1.54 9.34
N GLU A 77 -33.90 -2.87 9.32
CA GLU A 77 -34.48 -3.65 10.42
C GLU A 77 -33.60 -3.68 11.67
N LEU A 78 -32.27 -3.62 11.51
CA LEU A 78 -31.35 -3.49 12.63
C LEU A 78 -31.41 -2.08 13.23
N GLU A 79 -31.40 -1.03 12.41
CA GLU A 79 -31.50 0.36 12.84
C GLU A 79 -32.81 0.61 13.61
N ASP A 80 -33.96 0.19 13.07
CA ASP A 80 -35.25 0.29 13.77
C ASP A 80 -35.24 -0.49 15.09
N ALA A 81 -34.67 -1.70 15.10
CA ALA A 81 -34.61 -2.51 16.31
C ALA A 81 -33.67 -1.90 17.38
N LEU A 82 -32.61 -1.21 17.00
CA LEU A 82 -31.70 -0.54 17.96
C LEU A 82 -32.43 0.52 18.77
N GLU A 83 -33.38 1.23 18.16
CA GLU A 83 -34.20 2.25 18.82
C GLU A 83 -35.39 1.65 19.55
N ASN A 84 -36.08 0.69 18.92
CA ASN A 84 -37.43 0.30 19.33
C ASN A 84 -37.52 -1.12 19.93
N ASN A 85 -36.51 -1.97 19.75
CA ASN A 85 -36.56 -3.38 20.19
C ASN A 85 -35.16 -3.98 20.50
N PRO A 86 -34.60 -3.72 21.70
CA PRO A 86 -33.26 -4.18 22.07
C PRO A 86 -33.05 -5.69 21.98
N THR A 87 -34.10 -6.48 22.24
CA THR A 87 -34.02 -7.95 22.13
C THR A 87 -33.83 -8.39 20.68
N LEU A 88 -34.53 -7.75 19.74
CA LEU A 88 -34.37 -8.01 18.32
C LEU A 88 -33.02 -7.51 17.80
N ALA A 89 -32.60 -6.30 18.20
CA ALA A 89 -31.30 -5.75 17.82
C ALA A 89 -30.15 -6.66 18.22
N ASN A 90 -30.15 -7.15 19.47
CA ASN A 90 -29.15 -8.08 19.98
C ASN A 90 -29.14 -9.39 19.16
N ARG A 91 -30.31 -9.94 18.82
CA ARG A 91 -30.41 -11.14 17.99
C ARG A 91 -29.81 -10.92 16.61
N LEU A 92 -30.16 -9.82 15.94
CA LEU A 92 -29.66 -9.48 14.62
C LEU A 92 -28.14 -9.27 14.65
N ALA A 93 -27.64 -8.44 15.57
CA ALA A 93 -26.22 -8.16 15.75
C ALA A 93 -25.41 -9.45 15.98
N ARG A 94 -25.82 -10.30 16.93
CA ARG A 94 -25.14 -11.59 17.20
C ARG A 94 -25.08 -12.49 15.97
N ARG A 95 -26.19 -12.63 15.24
CA ARG A 95 -26.27 -13.47 14.03
C ARG A 95 -25.37 -12.93 12.93
N LEU A 96 -25.44 -11.64 12.65
CA LEU A 96 -24.64 -10.99 11.60
C LEU A 96 -23.14 -11.06 11.91
N VAL A 97 -22.74 -10.77 13.15
CA VAL A 97 -21.33 -10.90 13.57
C VAL A 97 -20.84 -12.35 13.46
N ALA A 98 -21.64 -13.32 13.90
CA ALA A 98 -21.28 -14.74 13.76
C ALA A 98 -21.12 -15.14 12.29
N VAL A 99 -22.01 -14.67 11.41
CA VAL A 99 -21.94 -14.88 9.95
C VAL A 99 -20.65 -14.29 9.39
N ALA A 100 -20.30 -13.05 9.75
CA ALA A 100 -19.09 -12.35 9.32
C ALA A 100 -17.79 -13.02 9.80
N ALA A 101 -17.77 -13.52 11.03
CA ALA A 101 -16.62 -14.22 11.62
C ALA A 101 -16.39 -15.62 11.01
N THR A 102 -17.36 -16.15 10.26
CA THR A 102 -17.26 -17.47 9.62
C THR A 102 -16.08 -17.50 8.65
N TYR A 103 -15.26 -18.55 8.76
CA TYR A 103 -14.04 -18.76 7.97
C TYR A 103 -12.93 -17.71 8.14
N TYR A 104 -12.91 -16.97 9.26
CA TYR A 104 -11.83 -16.03 9.59
C TYR A 104 -10.41 -16.67 9.46
N ASN A 105 -10.22 -17.85 10.06
CA ASN A 105 -8.94 -18.57 10.06
C ASN A 105 -8.58 -19.25 8.72
N THR A 106 -9.53 -19.37 7.77
CA THR A 106 -9.30 -19.99 6.45
C THR A 106 -9.40 -18.98 5.32
N SER A 107 -9.23 -17.69 5.62
CA SER A 107 -9.49 -16.57 4.71
C SER A 107 -8.54 -16.41 3.51
N GLY A 108 -7.55 -17.30 3.33
CA GLY A 108 -6.40 -17.11 2.43
C GLY A 108 -6.21 -18.09 1.25
N GLY A 109 -7.17 -18.95 0.92
CA GLY A 109 -6.99 -19.96 -0.16
C GLY A 109 -7.69 -19.59 -1.47
N ASP A 110 -6.95 -19.61 -2.59
CA ASP A 110 -7.51 -19.69 -3.94
C ASP A 110 -8.22 -21.06 -4.07
N GLY A 111 -9.54 -21.10 -3.82
CA GLY A 111 -10.38 -22.30 -3.96
C GLY A 111 -11.03 -22.87 -2.68
N GLY A 112 -10.86 -22.24 -1.51
CA GLY A 112 -11.52 -22.68 -0.25
C GLY A 112 -12.66 -21.77 0.24
N PRO A 113 -13.52 -22.23 1.18
CA PRO A 113 -14.48 -21.35 1.84
C PRO A 113 -13.73 -20.28 2.64
N GLY A 114 -14.14 -19.02 2.51
CA GLY A 114 -13.42 -17.91 3.14
C GLY A 114 -14.30 -16.72 3.41
N GLN A 115 -13.72 -15.75 4.10
CA GLN A 115 -14.45 -14.65 4.69
C GLN A 115 -15.08 -13.71 3.64
N MET A 116 -16.17 -13.05 4.04
CA MET A 116 -16.85 -12.05 3.23
C MET A 116 -15.90 -10.91 2.80
N GLY A 117 -16.07 -10.45 1.55
CA GLY A 117 -15.26 -9.38 0.96
C GLY A 117 -15.90 -7.99 0.95
N TYR A 118 -17.18 -7.86 1.32
CA TYR A 118 -17.93 -6.59 1.45
C TYR A 118 -17.88 -5.68 0.20
N ILE A 119 -18.16 -6.22 -0.99
CA ILE A 119 -17.92 -5.53 -2.27
C ILE A 119 -19.19 -4.95 -2.88
N THR A 120 -20.31 -5.67 -2.75
CA THR A 120 -21.67 -5.17 -2.99
C THR A 120 -21.93 -3.95 -2.09
N PRO A 121 -22.56 -2.90 -2.64
CA PRO A 121 -22.99 -1.75 -1.87
C PRO A 121 -23.81 -2.13 -0.62
N SER A 122 -23.84 -1.23 0.37
CA SER A 122 -24.52 -1.37 1.68
C SER A 122 -24.04 -2.51 2.58
N SER A 123 -23.29 -3.49 2.08
CA SER A 123 -22.77 -4.60 2.89
C SER A 123 -21.71 -4.17 3.90
N GLY A 124 -20.95 -3.11 3.61
CA GLY A 124 -20.02 -2.52 4.58
C GLY A 124 -20.77 -1.89 5.76
N ASP A 125 -21.85 -1.17 5.49
CA ASP A 125 -22.62 -0.44 6.48
C ASP A 125 -23.41 -1.38 7.38
N LEU A 126 -24.16 -2.33 6.81
CA LEU A 126 -24.88 -3.36 7.59
C LEU A 126 -23.97 -4.07 8.61
N PHE A 127 -22.83 -4.58 8.14
CA PHE A 127 -21.92 -5.30 9.02
C PHE A 127 -21.14 -4.36 9.95
N GLY A 128 -20.96 -3.11 9.54
CA GLY A 128 -20.47 -2.03 10.39
C GLY A 128 -21.38 -1.83 11.60
N HIS A 129 -22.64 -1.49 11.36
CA HIS A 129 -23.66 -1.28 12.39
C HIS A 129 -23.84 -2.51 13.27
N ALA A 130 -23.93 -3.71 12.68
CA ALA A 130 -24.11 -4.95 13.42
C ALA A 130 -22.95 -5.24 14.38
N VAL A 131 -21.71 -4.98 13.97
CA VAL A 131 -20.52 -5.19 14.82
C VAL A 131 -20.47 -4.13 15.92
N LEU A 132 -20.74 -2.86 15.63
CA LEU A 132 -20.82 -1.80 16.64
C LEU A 132 -21.86 -2.15 17.72
N ALA A 133 -23.08 -2.46 17.30
CA ALA A 133 -24.15 -2.90 18.18
C ALA A 133 -23.77 -4.13 19.01
N TYR A 134 -23.04 -5.08 18.40
CA TYR A 134 -22.53 -6.24 19.12
C TYR A 134 -21.52 -5.86 20.19
N PHE A 135 -20.58 -4.94 19.91
CA PHE A 135 -19.63 -4.46 20.92
C PHE A 135 -20.31 -3.74 22.07
N ASP A 136 -21.35 -2.93 21.82
CA ASP A 136 -22.13 -2.28 22.87
C ASP A 136 -22.78 -3.31 23.82
N ILE A 137 -23.05 -4.52 23.34
CA ILE A 137 -23.60 -5.61 24.15
C ILE A 137 -22.50 -6.36 24.91
N VAL A 138 -21.40 -6.70 24.22
CA VAL A 138 -20.41 -7.63 24.78
C VAL A 138 -19.30 -6.96 25.55
N ASP A 139 -19.01 -5.69 25.28
CA ASP A 139 -17.94 -4.91 25.90
C ASP A 139 -18.16 -3.38 25.78
N PRO A 140 -19.26 -2.84 26.35
CA PRO A 140 -19.64 -1.42 26.22
C PRO A 140 -18.59 -0.44 26.73
N ASP A 141 -17.79 -0.85 27.73
CA ASP A 141 -16.81 0.01 28.40
C ASP A 141 -15.36 -0.23 27.93
N LEU A 142 -15.13 -1.07 26.92
CA LEU A 142 -13.80 -1.49 26.46
C LEU A 142 -12.90 -1.94 27.63
N LYS A 143 -13.28 -3.04 28.30
CA LYS A 143 -12.63 -3.45 29.56
C LYS A 143 -11.25 -4.03 29.33
N LYS A 144 -10.20 -3.29 29.70
CA LYS A 144 -8.78 -3.62 29.43
C LYS A 144 -8.29 -4.87 30.16
N ASP A 145 -8.88 -5.18 31.31
CA ASP A 145 -8.52 -6.26 32.24
C ASP A 145 -9.25 -7.59 31.99
N ARG A 146 -10.08 -7.64 30.93
CA ARG A 146 -10.83 -8.84 30.55
C ARG A 146 -9.89 -10.03 30.31
N ALA A 147 -10.23 -11.19 30.88
CA ALA A 147 -9.39 -12.39 30.82
C ALA A 147 -10.21 -13.69 30.75
N GLY A 148 -9.55 -14.79 30.34
CA GLY A 148 -10.17 -16.11 30.29
C GLY A 148 -11.32 -16.21 29.28
N SER A 149 -12.39 -16.92 29.65
CA SER A 149 -13.56 -17.17 28.79
C SER A 149 -14.31 -15.89 28.39
N SER A 150 -14.19 -14.82 29.17
CA SER A 150 -14.84 -13.53 28.89
C SER A 150 -14.28 -12.84 27.64
N LEU A 151 -13.09 -13.22 27.16
CA LEU A 151 -12.49 -12.70 25.92
C LEU A 151 -13.20 -13.22 24.66
N LEU A 152 -13.86 -14.37 24.72
CA LEU A 152 -14.37 -15.06 23.54
C LEU A 152 -15.43 -14.24 22.78
N PRO A 153 -16.44 -13.62 23.42
CA PRO A 153 -17.40 -12.76 22.72
C PRO A 153 -16.72 -11.58 22.01
N VAL A 154 -15.82 -10.88 22.69
CA VAL A 154 -15.09 -9.73 22.10
C VAL A 154 -14.25 -10.19 20.91
N ARG A 155 -13.57 -11.33 21.04
CA ARG A 155 -12.81 -11.93 19.93
C ARG A 155 -13.70 -12.23 18.73
N ILE A 156 -14.88 -12.80 18.93
CA ILE A 156 -15.85 -13.06 17.84
C ILE A 156 -16.26 -11.75 17.17
N GLY A 157 -16.51 -10.70 17.95
CA GLY A 157 -16.75 -9.34 17.43
C GLY A 157 -15.61 -8.86 16.54
N LEU A 158 -14.36 -8.95 17.00
CA LEU A 158 -13.18 -8.54 16.24
C LEU A 158 -12.96 -9.40 14.98
N GLU A 159 -13.18 -10.71 15.04
CA GLU A 159 -13.09 -11.60 13.88
C GLU A 159 -14.19 -11.29 12.85
N GLY A 160 -15.41 -10.95 13.30
CA GLY A 160 -16.52 -10.51 12.47
C GLY A 160 -16.31 -9.12 11.86
N ALA A 161 -15.61 -8.24 12.56
CA ALA A 161 -15.23 -6.92 12.07
C ALA A 161 -14.18 -6.96 10.94
N ALA A 162 -13.51 -8.11 10.77
CA ALA A 162 -12.37 -8.20 9.87
C ALA A 162 -12.76 -7.90 8.41
N ASN A 163 -12.06 -6.94 7.82
CA ASN A 163 -12.25 -6.47 6.44
C ASN A 163 -13.55 -5.69 6.17
N VAL A 164 -14.37 -5.40 7.18
CA VAL A 164 -15.58 -4.58 7.03
C VAL A 164 -15.18 -3.12 6.73
N PRO A 165 -15.55 -2.52 5.59
CA PRO A 165 -15.13 -1.17 5.21
C PRO A 165 -16.06 -0.07 5.75
N HIS A 166 -16.25 0.00 7.08
CA HIS A 166 -17.12 0.99 7.74
C HIS A 166 -16.33 1.87 8.72
N GLN A 167 -16.37 3.20 8.54
CA GLN A 167 -15.42 4.12 9.18
C GLN A 167 -15.54 4.18 10.72
N PRO A 168 -16.73 4.34 11.33
CA PRO A 168 -16.86 4.29 12.79
C PRO A 168 -16.29 2.99 13.39
N LEU A 169 -16.59 1.85 12.76
CA LEU A 169 -16.02 0.56 13.15
C LEU A 169 -14.49 0.53 13.02
N GLN A 170 -13.91 1.09 11.95
CA GLN A 170 -12.44 1.16 11.81
C GLN A 170 -11.79 1.91 12.97
N GLN A 171 -12.43 2.98 13.46
CA GLN A 171 -11.94 3.74 14.60
C GLN A 171 -11.99 2.91 15.89
N GLN A 172 -13.10 2.21 16.14
CA GLN A 172 -13.22 1.34 17.32
C GLN A 172 -12.23 0.17 17.27
N LEU A 173 -11.95 -0.40 16.10
CA LEU A 173 -10.93 -1.45 15.95
C LEU A 173 -9.51 -0.96 16.29
N ILE A 174 -9.20 0.30 15.97
CA ILE A 174 -7.93 0.92 16.37
C ILE A 174 -7.91 1.13 17.87
N GLU A 175 -9.00 1.59 18.47
CA GLU A 175 -9.13 1.72 19.92
C GLU A 175 -8.94 0.36 20.61
N TYR A 176 -9.56 -0.72 20.13
CA TYR A 176 -9.28 -2.08 20.61
C TYR A 176 -7.82 -2.51 20.42
N SER A 177 -7.17 -2.08 19.33
CA SER A 177 -5.75 -2.39 19.10
C SER A 177 -4.82 -1.66 20.05
N LEU A 178 -5.24 -0.49 20.55
CA LEU A 178 -4.50 0.38 21.46
C LEU A 178 -4.74 0.04 22.92
N GLU A 179 -6.01 0.02 23.27
CA GLU A 179 -6.52 0.10 24.63
C GLU A 179 -7.20 -1.19 25.07
N GLY A 180 -7.65 -2.02 24.13
CA GLY A 180 -8.35 -3.26 24.42
C GLY A 180 -7.51 -4.31 25.16
N PRO A 181 -8.12 -5.45 25.56
CA PRO A 181 -7.42 -6.54 26.22
C PRO A 181 -6.20 -6.98 25.41
N GLU A 182 -5.05 -7.12 26.06
CA GLU A 182 -3.78 -7.40 25.38
C GLU A 182 -3.86 -8.60 24.42
N ALA A 183 -4.55 -9.66 24.86
CA ALA A 183 -4.74 -10.89 24.08
C ALA A 183 -5.50 -10.68 22.76
N LEU A 184 -6.23 -9.56 22.61
CA LEU A 184 -7.09 -9.25 21.47
C LEU A 184 -6.56 -8.12 20.57
N ARG A 185 -5.59 -7.32 21.04
CA ARG A 185 -5.01 -6.21 20.26
C ARG A 185 -4.50 -6.64 18.88
N ALA A 186 -3.88 -7.82 18.85
CA ALA A 186 -3.44 -8.53 17.65
C ALA A 186 -4.56 -8.69 16.62
N VAL A 187 -5.67 -9.28 17.07
CA VAL A 187 -6.84 -9.56 16.24
C VAL A 187 -7.46 -8.23 15.80
N ALA A 188 -7.63 -7.28 16.71
CA ALA A 188 -8.15 -5.94 16.40
C ALA A 188 -7.35 -5.24 15.30
N ALA A 189 -6.03 -5.15 15.44
CA ALA A 189 -5.15 -4.56 14.44
C ALA A 189 -5.22 -5.29 13.09
N SER A 190 -5.34 -6.62 13.10
CA SER A 190 -5.48 -7.42 11.88
C SER A 190 -6.85 -7.31 11.21
N SER A 191 -7.88 -6.97 11.99
CA SER A 191 -9.26 -6.78 11.52
C SER A 191 -9.50 -5.43 10.87
N VAL A 192 -8.64 -4.43 11.12
CA VAL A 192 -8.67 -3.13 10.44
C VAL A 192 -8.58 -3.35 8.92
N SER A 193 -9.70 -3.10 8.24
CA SER A 193 -9.90 -3.30 6.81
C SER A 193 -9.16 -2.26 5.99
N ASP A 194 -9.20 -1.02 6.48
CA ASP A 194 -8.54 0.11 5.86
C ASP A 194 -7.91 1.02 6.93
N PRO A 195 -6.63 0.81 7.27
CA PRO A 195 -5.92 1.68 8.21
C PRO A 195 -5.87 3.16 7.77
N ARG A 196 -6.15 3.48 6.50
CA ARG A 196 -6.06 4.85 5.95
C ARG A 196 -7.27 5.70 6.29
N SER A 197 -8.43 5.10 6.52
CA SER A 197 -9.67 5.85 6.83
C SER A 197 -9.65 6.40 8.25
N ALA A 198 -8.79 5.83 9.10
CA ALA A 198 -8.61 6.24 10.47
C ALA A 198 -7.38 7.11 10.67
N LYS A 199 -7.45 7.92 11.73
CA LYS A 199 -6.40 8.83 12.17
C LYS A 199 -5.77 8.29 13.45
N PHE A 200 -4.45 8.32 13.51
CA PHE A 200 -3.69 7.98 14.70
C PHE A 200 -3.01 9.23 15.24
N VAL A 201 -3.43 9.69 16.41
CA VAL A 201 -2.82 10.87 17.05
C VAL A 201 -1.48 10.48 17.64
N ALA A 202 -0.42 11.18 17.23
CA ALA A 202 0.93 10.86 17.65
C ALA A 202 1.20 11.48 19.02
N VAL A 203 0.77 10.79 20.07
CA VAL A 203 1.01 11.17 21.48
C VAL A 203 1.60 9.98 22.24
N PRO A 204 2.47 10.21 23.25
CA PRO A 204 3.14 9.15 23.99
C PRO A 204 2.21 8.06 24.52
N GLU A 205 1.05 8.46 25.05
CA GLU A 205 0.07 7.58 25.70
C GLU A 205 -0.49 6.52 24.74
N LEU A 206 -0.56 6.83 23.45
CA LEU A 206 -1.03 5.91 22.41
C LEU A 206 0.11 5.16 21.72
N VAL A 207 1.28 5.79 21.58
CA VAL A 207 2.42 5.22 20.87
C VAL A 207 3.18 4.20 21.73
N GLU A 208 3.40 4.51 23.01
CA GLU A 208 4.23 3.71 23.90
C GLU A 208 3.69 2.28 24.11
N PRO A 209 2.39 2.07 24.44
CA PRO A 209 1.87 0.71 24.66
C PRO A 209 1.98 -0.17 23.43
N LEU A 210 1.79 0.40 22.23
CA LEU A 210 1.96 -0.31 20.97
C LEU A 210 3.41 -0.69 20.70
N LEU A 211 4.36 0.19 21.02
CA LEU A 211 5.78 -0.15 20.90
C LEU A 211 6.22 -1.20 21.90
N GLN A 212 5.69 -1.19 23.11
CA GLN A 212 5.91 -2.26 24.08
C GLN A 212 5.40 -3.59 23.51
N GLN A 213 4.23 -3.62 22.88
CA GLN A 213 3.73 -4.81 22.19
C GLN A 213 4.63 -5.25 21.03
N ILE A 214 5.10 -4.32 20.20
CA ILE A 214 6.05 -4.60 19.12
C ILE A 214 7.34 -5.22 19.68
N ARG A 215 7.88 -4.68 20.79
CA ARG A 215 9.09 -5.19 21.46
C ARG A 215 8.87 -6.57 22.07
N ARG A 216 7.71 -6.84 22.66
CA ARG A 216 7.36 -8.18 23.16
C ARG A 216 7.36 -9.21 22.04
N GLY A 217 6.65 -8.95 20.95
CA GLY A 217 6.66 -9.89 19.82
C GLY A 217 8.02 -9.97 19.11
N ALA A 218 8.85 -8.93 19.15
CA ALA A 218 10.22 -9.02 18.65
C ALA A 218 11.06 -10.06 19.40
N ASN A 219 10.88 -10.14 20.72
CA ASN A 219 11.54 -11.11 21.60
C ASN A 219 10.93 -12.52 21.54
N GLU A 220 9.76 -12.68 20.92
CA GLU A 220 9.03 -13.94 20.79
C GLU A 220 8.74 -14.27 19.31
N PRO A 221 9.72 -14.79 18.54
CA PRO A 221 9.58 -14.99 17.10
C PRO A 221 8.30 -15.73 16.65
N PRO A 222 7.85 -16.80 17.32
CA PRO A 222 6.61 -17.50 16.95
C PRO A 222 5.35 -16.63 17.09
N ARG A 223 5.38 -15.56 17.90
CA ARG A 223 4.25 -14.67 18.19
C ARG A 223 4.31 -13.35 17.44
N ARG A 224 5.31 -13.09 16.59
CA ARG A 224 5.43 -11.87 15.77
C ARG A 224 4.18 -11.59 14.94
N ALA A 225 3.65 -12.61 14.27
CA ALA A 225 2.46 -12.50 13.43
C ALA A 225 1.20 -12.08 14.20
N GLN A 226 1.16 -12.36 15.51
CA GLN A 226 0.07 -11.98 16.38
C GLN A 226 0.36 -10.61 17.03
N LEU A 227 1.52 -10.45 17.66
CA LEU A 227 1.81 -9.28 18.48
C LEU A 227 2.30 -8.07 17.67
N SER A 228 3.34 -8.24 16.87
CA SER A 228 4.13 -7.12 16.32
C SER A 228 3.77 -6.79 14.88
N ASP A 229 3.62 -7.79 14.00
CA ASP A 229 3.37 -7.58 12.57
C ASP A 229 2.11 -6.75 12.28
N PRO A 230 0.96 -6.98 12.98
CA PRO A 230 -0.23 -6.15 12.76
C PRO A 230 -0.01 -4.68 13.12
N VAL A 231 0.72 -4.41 14.21
CA VAL A 231 0.99 -3.05 14.70
C VAL A 231 2.00 -2.33 13.79
N LEU A 232 3.06 -3.01 13.36
CA LEU A 232 4.01 -2.47 12.38
C LEU A 232 3.32 -2.13 11.04
N LYS A 233 2.39 -2.99 10.61
CA LYS A 233 1.57 -2.76 9.41
C LYS A 233 0.64 -1.56 9.61
N LEU A 234 0.05 -1.39 10.80
CA LEU A 234 -0.75 -0.21 11.16
C LEU A 234 0.11 1.05 11.09
N PHE A 235 1.26 1.10 11.76
CA PHE A 235 2.18 2.25 11.77
C PHE A 235 2.63 2.69 10.37
N GLY A 236 2.91 1.74 9.49
CA GLY A 236 3.29 2.04 8.10
C GLY A 236 2.14 2.53 7.21
N ARG A 237 0.88 2.49 7.67
CA ARG A 237 -0.32 2.70 6.83
C ARG A 237 -1.34 3.68 7.35
N VAL A 238 -1.38 3.92 8.66
CA VAL A 238 -2.34 4.84 9.28
C VAL A 238 -2.01 6.28 8.92
N GLN A 239 -3.03 7.16 8.93
CA GLN A 239 -2.81 8.59 8.85
C GLN A 239 -2.33 9.10 10.20
N TRP A 240 -1.07 9.50 10.30
CA TRP A 240 -0.54 10.06 11.54
C TRP A 240 -0.93 11.53 11.66
N VAL A 241 -1.54 11.87 12.79
CA VAL A 241 -1.77 13.26 13.19
C VAL A 241 -0.61 13.66 14.08
N ILE A 242 0.42 14.23 13.44
CA ILE A 242 1.64 14.67 14.11
C ILE A 242 1.38 16.01 14.84
N PRO A 243 1.76 16.13 16.12
CA PRO A 243 1.64 17.40 16.85
C PRO A 243 2.48 18.50 16.20
N GLN A 244 2.04 19.75 16.30
CA GLN A 244 2.82 20.89 15.77
C GLN A 244 4.00 21.28 16.68
N ASN A 245 3.90 20.93 17.97
CA ASN A 245 4.95 21.19 18.95
C ASN A 245 6.18 20.29 18.67
N LYS A 246 7.37 20.90 18.62
CA LYS A 246 8.62 20.19 18.29
C LYS A 246 9.07 19.23 19.39
N ASP A 247 8.85 19.55 20.66
CA ASP A 247 9.23 18.68 21.78
C ASP A 247 8.38 17.40 21.76
N GLN A 248 7.07 17.53 21.50
CA GLN A 248 6.18 16.38 21.31
C GLN A 248 6.55 15.56 20.07
N GLN A 249 6.93 16.20 18.96
CA GLN A 249 7.44 15.49 17.78
C GLN A 249 8.71 14.70 18.12
N HIS A 250 9.63 15.31 18.85
CA HIS A 250 10.88 14.68 19.27
C HIS A 250 10.61 13.48 20.19
N GLU A 251 9.70 13.62 21.15
CA GLU A 251 9.31 12.53 22.05
C GLU A 251 8.71 11.34 21.28
N VAL A 252 7.71 11.59 20.43
CA VAL A 252 7.07 10.56 19.60
C VAL A 252 8.07 9.88 18.66
N LEU A 253 8.95 10.63 18.01
CA LEU A 253 9.98 10.04 17.16
C LEU A 253 11.03 9.29 17.97
N GLY A 254 11.34 9.71 19.20
CA GLY A 254 12.21 9.00 20.13
C GLY A 254 11.66 7.62 20.53
N TYR A 255 10.34 7.46 20.51
CA TYR A 255 9.69 6.16 20.65
C TYR A 255 9.83 5.31 19.37
N LEU A 256 9.58 5.90 18.19
CA LEU A 256 9.57 5.19 16.90
C LEU A 256 10.97 4.84 16.36
N VAL A 257 12.00 5.58 16.73
CA VAL A 257 13.41 5.36 16.35
C VAL A 257 14.13 4.65 17.50
N PRO A 258 14.33 3.32 17.43
CA PRO A 258 14.91 2.58 18.54
C PRO A 258 16.39 2.92 18.72
N LYS A 259 16.84 2.92 19.97
CA LYS A 259 18.27 2.86 20.29
C LYS A 259 18.71 1.40 20.26
N PHE A 260 19.50 1.03 19.26
CA PHE A 260 20.03 -0.32 19.14
C PHE A 260 21.27 -0.52 20.01
N SER A 261 21.45 -1.73 20.54
CA SER A 261 22.74 -2.08 21.14
C SER A 261 23.78 -2.30 20.04
N GLN A 262 25.04 -2.46 20.42
CA GLN A 262 26.08 -2.84 19.47
C GLN A 262 25.67 -4.11 18.71
N PHE A 263 25.79 -4.06 17.38
CA PHE A 263 25.56 -5.22 16.53
C PHE A 263 26.67 -6.25 16.72
N LEU A 264 26.28 -7.53 16.80
CA LEU A 264 27.17 -8.67 16.83
C LEU A 264 26.86 -9.60 15.66
N SER A 265 27.89 -9.98 14.90
CA SER A 265 27.77 -10.96 13.83
C SER A 265 27.58 -12.37 14.38
N ALA A 266 27.09 -13.30 13.54
CA ALA A 266 26.97 -14.70 13.93
C ALA A 266 28.32 -15.31 14.35
N GLU A 267 29.40 -14.90 13.69
CA GLU A 267 30.78 -15.30 14.02
C GLU A 267 31.23 -14.72 15.37
N GLU A 268 30.93 -13.45 15.65
CA GLU A 268 31.25 -12.81 16.93
C GLU A 268 30.49 -13.46 18.09
N ILE A 269 29.20 -13.78 17.90
CA ILE A 269 28.41 -14.53 18.88
C ILE A 269 29.03 -15.91 19.10
N LYS A 270 29.37 -16.64 18.02
CA LYS A 270 29.97 -17.98 18.12
C LYS A 270 31.28 -18.03 18.92
N LYS A 271 32.06 -16.93 18.94
CA LYS A 271 33.31 -16.82 19.71
C LYS A 271 33.10 -16.71 21.21
N ASN A 272 31.88 -16.45 21.69
CA ASN A 272 31.61 -16.39 23.12
C ASN A 272 31.72 -17.79 23.74
N PRO A 273 32.55 -17.98 24.79
CA PRO A 273 32.79 -19.30 25.39
C PRO A 273 31.55 -19.88 26.10
N ASP A 274 30.62 -19.03 26.54
CA ASP A 274 29.41 -19.45 27.27
C ASP A 274 28.26 -19.77 26.29
N SER A 275 27.78 -21.01 26.30
CA SER A 275 26.66 -21.48 25.45
C SER A 275 25.33 -20.79 25.77
N ALA A 276 25.04 -20.51 27.05
CA ALA A 276 23.82 -19.81 27.44
C ALA A 276 23.88 -18.36 26.95
N LYS A 277 25.02 -17.69 27.12
CA LYS A 277 25.22 -16.32 26.62
C LYS A 277 25.14 -16.23 25.10
N ARG A 278 25.66 -17.23 24.38
CA ARG A 278 25.48 -17.33 22.92
C ARG A 278 24.01 -17.36 22.50
N GLY A 279 23.21 -18.16 23.18
CA GLY A 279 21.77 -18.25 22.93
C GLY A 279 21.04 -16.93 23.21
N GLU A 280 21.39 -16.25 24.29
CA GLU A 280 20.84 -14.93 24.65
C GLU A 280 21.19 -13.86 23.61
N LEU A 281 22.48 -13.72 23.26
CA LEU A 281 22.96 -12.76 22.26
C LEU A 281 22.33 -13.02 20.89
N GLY A 282 22.18 -14.29 20.50
CA GLY A 282 21.48 -14.68 19.27
C GLY A 282 20.03 -14.21 19.24
N ARG A 283 19.26 -14.45 20.32
CA ARG A 283 17.87 -13.98 20.43
C ARG A 283 17.78 -12.45 20.43
N GLN A 284 18.69 -11.78 21.13
CA GLN A 284 18.75 -10.32 21.18
C GLN A 284 19.01 -9.72 19.80
N MET A 285 19.98 -10.25 19.04
CA MET A 285 20.29 -9.77 17.68
C MET A 285 19.15 -10.04 16.70
N ASP A 286 18.48 -11.19 16.79
CA ASP A 286 17.29 -11.48 15.98
C ASP A 286 16.15 -10.50 16.27
N ALA A 287 15.86 -10.24 17.55
CA ALA A 287 14.84 -9.28 17.97
C ALA A 287 15.16 -7.86 17.49
N GLN A 288 16.40 -7.39 17.66
CA GLN A 288 16.81 -6.06 17.21
C GLN A 288 16.81 -5.92 15.69
N TRP A 289 17.22 -6.95 14.96
CA TRP A 289 17.13 -6.95 13.50
C TRP A 289 15.69 -6.86 13.00
N TYR A 290 14.79 -7.60 13.65
CA TYR A 290 13.36 -7.54 13.38
C TYR A 290 12.80 -6.14 13.65
N LEU A 291 13.14 -5.53 14.79
CA LEU A 291 12.73 -4.15 15.13
C LEU A 291 13.26 -3.12 14.12
N ALA A 292 14.55 -3.21 13.78
CA ALA A 292 15.18 -2.33 12.78
C ALA A 292 14.46 -2.40 11.44
N THR A 293 14.14 -3.62 10.99
CA THR A 293 13.43 -3.84 9.73
C THR A 293 11.99 -3.33 9.80
N GLY A 294 11.23 -3.72 10.81
CA GLY A 294 9.80 -3.41 10.93
C GLY A 294 9.52 -1.92 11.10
N LEU A 295 10.19 -1.28 12.07
CA LEU A 295 10.01 0.15 12.34
C LEU A 295 10.65 1.02 11.26
N GLY A 296 11.79 0.60 10.71
CA GLY A 296 12.42 1.26 9.58
C GLY A 296 11.53 1.27 8.33
N ASP A 297 10.88 0.14 8.02
CA ASP A 297 9.89 0.05 6.95
C ASP A 297 8.65 0.92 7.24
N ALA A 298 8.16 0.94 8.48
CA ALA A 298 7.02 1.76 8.86
C ALA A 298 7.31 3.26 8.67
N LEU A 299 8.47 3.73 9.14
CA LEU A 299 8.94 5.11 8.94
C LEU A 299 9.16 5.40 7.45
N GLY A 300 9.90 4.55 6.74
CA GLY A 300 10.26 4.77 5.33
C GLY A 300 9.05 4.80 4.39
N ARG A 301 7.97 4.07 4.71
CA ARG A 301 6.77 3.96 3.86
C ARG A 301 5.67 4.97 4.21
N ASN A 302 5.68 5.56 5.41
CA ASN A 302 4.61 6.44 5.84
C ASN A 302 4.99 7.93 5.69
N PRO A 303 4.42 8.65 4.69
CA PRO A 303 4.80 10.03 4.40
C PRO A 303 4.44 11.03 5.50
N ASP A 304 3.47 10.71 6.38
CA ASP A 304 3.15 11.63 7.50
C ASP A 304 4.28 11.67 8.53
N LEU A 305 5.18 10.67 8.55
CA LEU A 305 6.38 10.64 9.38
C LEU A 305 7.60 11.28 8.71
N HIS A 306 7.50 11.70 7.44
CA HIS A 306 8.59 12.33 6.67
C HIS A 306 8.67 13.84 6.99
N ILE A 307 8.87 14.16 8.26
CA ILE A 307 8.93 15.53 8.80
C ILE A 307 10.36 15.95 9.09
N ASP A 308 10.60 17.25 9.26
CA ASP A 308 11.93 17.80 9.55
C ASP A 308 12.55 17.17 10.81
N MET A 309 11.76 17.01 11.88
CA MET A 309 12.22 16.40 13.13
C MET A 309 12.78 14.97 12.93
N ALA A 310 12.23 14.19 11.99
CA ALA A 310 12.75 12.84 11.74
C ALA A 310 14.20 12.86 11.22
N LEU A 311 14.62 13.94 10.56
CA LEU A 311 15.99 14.10 10.07
C LEU A 311 17.02 14.33 11.21
N ASP A 312 16.57 14.82 12.35
CA ASP A 312 17.41 15.06 13.53
C ASP A 312 17.80 13.74 14.21
N PHE A 313 16.96 12.71 14.05
CA PHE A 313 17.23 11.34 14.53
C PHE A 313 18.16 10.53 13.62
N LEU A 314 18.44 10.99 12.39
CA LEU A 314 19.40 10.33 11.52
C LEU A 314 20.79 10.35 12.19
N PRO A 315 21.43 9.19 12.43
CA PRO A 315 22.72 9.13 13.11
C PRO A 315 23.78 10.00 12.43
N LYS A 316 24.66 10.60 13.24
CA LYS A 316 25.83 11.33 12.72
C LYS A 316 26.90 10.36 12.19
N THR A 317 26.98 9.18 12.78
CA THR A 317 27.91 8.10 12.43
C THR A 317 27.14 6.78 12.29
N LEU A 318 27.45 5.99 11.27
CA LEU A 318 26.72 4.77 10.92
C LEU A 318 27.59 3.52 11.17
N ASN A 319 28.05 3.40 12.41
CA ASN A 319 28.94 2.31 12.80
C ASN A 319 28.18 1.01 13.14
N ASN A 320 26.88 1.11 13.39
CA ASN A 320 26.03 -0.01 13.76
C ASN A 320 25.21 -0.50 12.55
N LYS A 321 25.28 -1.79 12.24
CA LYS A 321 24.53 -2.38 11.12
C LYS A 321 23.02 -2.34 11.34
N LEU A 322 22.55 -2.26 12.59
CA LEU A 322 21.13 -2.13 12.92
C LEU A 322 20.59 -0.74 12.57
N ASP A 323 21.37 0.31 12.83
CA ASP A 323 21.03 1.68 12.40
C ASP A 323 20.94 1.77 10.88
N ALA A 324 21.88 1.14 10.17
CA ALA A 324 21.84 1.06 8.71
C ALA A 324 20.59 0.33 8.20
N GLN A 325 20.23 -0.80 8.81
CA GLN A 325 19.03 -1.54 8.46
C GLN A 325 17.75 -0.73 8.70
N PHE A 326 17.68 0.03 9.80
CA PHE A 326 16.53 0.87 10.15
C PHE A 326 16.37 2.08 9.20
N TRP A 327 17.46 2.78 8.90
CA TRP A 327 17.41 4.02 8.12
C TRP A 327 17.46 3.80 6.60
N LEU A 328 17.87 2.62 6.13
CA LEU A 328 17.97 2.34 4.70
C LEU A 328 16.66 2.62 3.93
N PRO A 329 15.47 2.16 4.37
CA PRO A 329 14.20 2.46 3.68
C PRO A 329 13.91 3.96 3.57
N SER A 330 14.46 4.78 4.47
CA SER A 330 14.25 6.22 4.53
C SER A 330 15.14 7.03 3.58
N VAL A 331 16.21 6.43 3.04
CA VAL A 331 17.19 7.15 2.19
C VAL A 331 16.52 7.90 1.04
N THR A 332 15.61 7.25 0.31
CA THR A 332 14.99 7.86 -0.88
C THR A 332 14.20 9.11 -0.54
N TRP A 333 13.39 9.09 0.53
CA TRP A 333 12.59 10.27 0.89
C TRP A 333 13.50 11.38 1.43
N ILE A 334 14.53 11.06 2.22
CA ILE A 334 15.50 12.04 2.74
C ILE A 334 16.21 12.77 1.59
N LEU A 335 16.67 12.04 0.56
CA LEU A 335 17.30 12.62 -0.62
C LEU A 335 16.38 13.58 -1.39
N THR A 336 15.07 13.39 -1.28
CA THR A 336 14.04 14.21 -1.96
C THR A 336 13.29 15.15 -1.03
N HIS A 337 13.62 15.18 0.27
CA HIS A 337 12.86 15.94 1.26
C HIS A 337 12.88 17.43 0.96
N LYS A 338 11.68 18.00 0.81
CA LYS A 338 11.42 19.38 0.38
C LYS A 338 12.21 19.81 -0.87
N THR A 339 12.58 18.87 -1.74
CA THR A 339 13.11 19.21 -3.06
C THR A 339 11.98 19.78 -3.91
N LYS A 340 12.28 20.83 -4.69
CA LYS A 340 11.30 21.37 -5.64
C LYS A 340 10.99 20.30 -6.69
N LEU A 341 9.74 20.27 -7.16
CA LEU A 341 9.36 19.39 -8.25
C LEU A 341 10.29 19.62 -9.46
N PRO A 342 10.74 18.55 -10.13
CA PRO A 342 11.61 18.66 -11.29
C PRO A 342 10.87 19.37 -12.44
N GLU A 343 11.57 20.29 -13.11
CA GLU A 343 11.12 20.86 -14.39
C GLU A 343 11.53 19.94 -15.54
N VAL A 344 10.74 19.91 -16.61
CA VAL A 344 11.08 19.14 -17.82
C VAL A 344 12.29 19.75 -18.55
N GLN A 345 12.46 21.08 -18.45
CA GLN A 345 13.61 21.81 -18.97
C GLN A 345 14.36 22.53 -17.84
N VAL A 346 15.68 22.33 -17.77
CA VAL A 346 16.55 23.08 -16.84
C VAL A 346 16.93 24.40 -17.50
N LYS A 347 16.59 25.54 -16.87
CA LYS A 347 17.02 26.87 -17.35
C LYS A 347 18.55 26.98 -17.23
N LYS A 348 19.25 27.25 -18.34
CA LYS A 348 20.70 27.48 -18.34
C LYS A 348 21.02 28.75 -17.52
N GLY A 349 22.00 28.66 -16.62
CA GLY A 349 22.62 29.83 -15.98
C GLY A 349 22.13 30.23 -14.59
N GLN A 350 21.18 29.52 -13.97
CA GLN A 350 20.82 29.76 -12.56
C GLN A 350 21.56 28.79 -11.64
N LEU A 351 22.30 29.34 -10.67
CA LEU A 351 22.87 28.56 -9.57
C LEU A 351 21.74 27.98 -8.72
N PRO A 352 21.84 26.71 -8.29
CA PRO A 352 20.85 26.11 -7.41
C PRO A 352 20.86 26.86 -6.06
N PRO A 353 19.67 27.06 -5.44
CA PRO A 353 19.60 27.66 -4.11
C PRO A 353 20.36 26.80 -3.09
N LEU A 354 20.88 27.45 -2.04
CA LEU A 354 21.44 26.76 -0.87
C LEU A 354 20.42 25.76 -0.32
N ASP A 355 20.84 24.51 -0.21
CA ASP A 355 20.01 23.40 0.27
C ASP A 355 20.18 23.24 1.79
N PRO A 356 19.19 23.64 2.61
CA PRO A 356 19.30 23.53 4.07
C PRO A 356 19.38 22.07 4.54
N TYR A 357 19.04 21.11 3.68
CA TYR A 357 19.08 19.68 4.00
C TYR A 357 20.33 18.96 3.47
N ALA A 358 21.30 19.69 2.90
CA ALA A 358 22.47 19.10 2.25
C ALA A 358 23.21 18.11 3.16
N ALA A 359 23.45 18.49 4.43
CA ALA A 359 24.12 17.61 5.39
C ALA A 359 23.35 16.31 5.67
N HIS A 360 22.01 16.35 5.74
CA HIS A 360 21.19 15.14 5.92
C HIS A 360 21.22 14.27 4.65
N ARG A 361 21.16 14.89 3.47
CA ARG A 361 21.24 14.18 2.17
C ARG A 361 22.60 13.50 1.99
N THR A 362 23.70 14.17 2.32
CA THR A 362 25.04 13.58 2.32
C THR A 362 25.13 12.38 3.25
N ARG A 363 24.61 12.49 4.48
CA ARG A 363 24.61 11.36 5.43
C ARG A 363 23.76 10.19 4.96
N ALA A 364 22.57 10.45 4.43
CA ALA A 364 21.69 9.41 3.89
C ALA A 364 22.30 8.73 2.64
N LEU A 365 22.98 9.49 1.77
CA LEU A 365 23.70 8.93 0.64
C LEU A 365 24.88 8.07 1.13
N GLN A 366 25.66 8.55 2.09
CA GLN A 366 26.78 7.77 2.64
C GLN A 366 26.29 6.46 3.25
N LEU A 367 25.19 6.50 4.02
CA LEU A 367 24.51 5.31 4.56
C LEU A 367 24.28 4.27 3.48
N PHE A 368 23.69 4.71 2.37
CA PHE A 368 23.34 3.87 1.24
C PHE A 368 24.59 3.28 0.55
N LEU A 369 25.59 4.12 0.28
CA LEU A 369 26.85 3.70 -0.35
C LEU A 369 27.59 2.66 0.50
N ASP A 370 27.55 2.81 1.83
CA ASP A 370 28.16 1.85 2.75
C ASP A 370 27.52 0.46 2.65
N GLN A 371 26.23 0.37 2.31
CA GLN A 371 25.55 -0.92 2.14
C GLN A 371 25.97 -1.66 0.86
N LEU A 372 26.60 -0.97 -0.09
CA LEU A 372 27.12 -1.57 -1.33
C LEU A 372 28.55 -2.10 -1.17
N LYS A 373 29.20 -1.91 -0.01
CA LYS A 373 30.56 -2.39 0.27
C LYS A 373 30.57 -3.88 0.67
N ALA A 374 31.74 -4.51 0.54
CA ALA A 374 31.94 -5.94 0.83
C ALA A 374 31.65 -6.33 2.29
N ASN A 375 31.90 -5.41 3.22
CA ASN A 375 31.70 -5.60 4.67
C ASN A 375 30.26 -5.36 5.16
N ALA A 376 29.38 -4.83 4.30
CA ALA A 376 27.96 -4.65 4.61
C ALA A 376 27.25 -5.99 4.85
N ASP A 377 26.18 -5.99 5.66
CA ASP A 377 25.35 -7.18 5.82
C ASP A 377 24.69 -7.57 4.47
N PRO A 378 24.76 -8.85 4.05
CA PRO A 378 24.20 -9.27 2.77
C PRO A 378 22.70 -8.97 2.61
N ARG A 379 21.92 -8.99 3.71
CA ARG A 379 20.47 -8.71 3.69
C ARG A 379 20.22 -7.25 3.35
N THR A 380 20.89 -6.35 4.06
CA THR A 380 20.81 -4.89 3.84
C THR A 380 21.33 -4.49 2.46
N ARG A 381 22.43 -5.12 1.99
CA ARG A 381 22.93 -4.92 0.61
C ARG A 381 21.89 -5.26 -0.45
N SER A 382 21.15 -6.36 -0.26
CA SER A 382 20.11 -6.76 -1.22
C SER A 382 19.02 -5.69 -1.33
N VAL A 383 18.62 -5.11 -0.19
CA VAL A 383 17.64 -4.02 -0.15
C VAL A 383 18.19 -2.77 -0.83
N ALA A 384 19.45 -2.39 -0.54
CA ALA A 384 20.09 -1.22 -1.14
C ALA A 384 20.18 -1.35 -2.67
N VAL A 385 20.54 -2.52 -3.20
CA VAL A 385 20.58 -2.76 -4.66
C VAL A 385 19.18 -2.66 -5.28
N THR A 386 18.13 -3.17 -4.63
CA THR A 386 16.75 -2.98 -5.11
C THR A 386 16.35 -1.50 -5.09
N MET A 387 16.71 -0.77 -4.04
CA MET A 387 16.45 0.66 -3.92
C MET A 387 17.21 1.52 -4.93
N ALA A 388 18.37 1.06 -5.41
CA ALA A 388 19.22 1.81 -6.34
C ALA A 388 18.49 2.24 -7.63
N GLN A 389 17.40 1.57 -7.99
CA GLN A 389 16.56 1.91 -9.14
C GLN A 389 15.72 3.20 -8.94
N ALA A 390 15.59 3.68 -7.70
CA ALA A 390 14.95 4.95 -7.39
C ALA A 390 15.71 6.10 -8.08
N THR A 391 14.97 7.08 -8.63
CA THR A 391 15.53 8.13 -9.49
C THR A 391 16.66 8.92 -8.83
N ALA A 392 16.51 9.25 -7.54
CA ALA A 392 17.53 9.99 -6.78
C ALA A 392 18.85 9.20 -6.63
N LEU A 393 18.79 7.87 -6.66
CA LEU A 393 19.93 6.98 -6.49
C LEU A 393 20.55 6.59 -7.84
N ARG A 394 19.78 6.12 -8.82
CA ARG A 394 20.31 5.69 -10.13
C ARG A 394 20.97 6.80 -10.94
N ARG A 395 20.65 8.06 -10.65
CA ARG A 395 21.24 9.23 -11.32
C ARG A 395 22.49 9.74 -10.60
N ASN A 396 22.78 9.24 -9.41
CA ASN A 396 23.93 9.66 -8.63
C ASN A 396 25.19 8.89 -9.10
N PRO A 397 26.25 9.58 -9.53
CA PRO A 397 27.46 8.92 -10.04
C PRO A 397 28.19 8.10 -8.96
N GLU A 398 28.15 8.51 -7.70
CA GLU A 398 28.76 7.74 -6.59
C GLU A 398 28.05 6.40 -6.39
N VAL A 399 26.73 6.38 -6.53
CA VAL A 399 25.93 5.14 -6.48
C VAL A 399 26.29 4.21 -7.62
N LEU A 400 26.40 4.73 -8.85
CA LEU A 400 26.77 3.92 -10.02
C LEU A 400 28.18 3.33 -9.87
N ASN A 401 29.16 4.14 -9.43
CA ASN A 401 30.52 3.68 -9.17
C ASN A 401 30.55 2.61 -8.06
N ALA A 402 29.77 2.79 -6.99
CA ALA A 402 29.67 1.82 -5.91
C ALA A 402 29.04 0.48 -6.37
N LEU A 403 28.01 0.53 -7.23
CA LEU A 403 27.43 -0.68 -7.84
C LEU A 403 28.44 -1.41 -8.73
N GLU A 404 29.21 -0.71 -9.55
CA GLU A 404 30.28 -1.31 -10.36
C GLU A 404 31.36 -1.96 -9.49
N ALA A 405 31.78 -1.30 -8.42
CA ALA A 405 32.72 -1.87 -7.46
C ALA A 405 32.15 -3.12 -6.76
N MET A 406 30.87 -3.09 -6.40
CA MET A 406 30.17 -4.21 -5.77
C MET A 406 30.15 -5.46 -6.65
N LEU A 407 29.98 -5.29 -7.97
CA LEU A 407 29.97 -6.40 -8.93
C LEU A 407 31.28 -7.21 -8.99
N LYS A 408 32.37 -6.69 -8.43
CA LYS A 408 33.66 -7.40 -8.37
C LYS A 408 33.69 -8.52 -7.31
N PHE A 409 32.82 -8.47 -6.31
CA PHE A 409 32.81 -9.44 -5.20
C PHE A 409 31.44 -10.07 -4.93
N GLU A 410 30.34 -9.44 -5.31
CA GLU A 410 28.99 -9.98 -5.10
C GLU A 410 28.70 -11.12 -6.09
N LYS A 411 28.21 -12.25 -5.58
CA LYS A 411 27.98 -13.47 -6.38
C LYS A 411 26.51 -13.87 -6.47
N ARG A 412 25.64 -13.30 -5.64
CA ARG A 412 24.22 -13.66 -5.63
C ARG A 412 23.54 -13.19 -6.91
N GLU A 413 23.07 -14.13 -7.71
CA GLU A 413 22.57 -13.90 -9.07
C GLU A 413 21.50 -12.81 -9.13
N LYS A 414 20.49 -12.86 -8.25
CA LYS A 414 19.42 -11.85 -8.21
C LYS A 414 19.98 -10.44 -7.94
N VAL A 415 20.92 -10.31 -7.01
CA VAL A 415 21.54 -9.02 -6.64
C VAL A 415 22.39 -8.49 -7.79
N VAL A 416 23.23 -9.35 -8.39
CA VAL A 416 24.06 -9.01 -9.55
C VAL A 416 23.21 -8.57 -10.75
N LYS A 417 22.13 -9.31 -11.05
CA LYS A 417 21.20 -8.98 -12.13
C LYS A 417 20.55 -7.61 -11.91
N THR A 418 20.03 -7.36 -10.71
CA THR A 418 19.41 -6.06 -10.38
C THR A 418 20.43 -4.92 -10.48
N ALA A 419 21.65 -5.09 -9.98
CA ALA A 419 22.69 -4.07 -10.09
C ALA A 419 23.06 -3.76 -11.55
N ARG A 420 23.19 -4.79 -12.39
CA ARG A 420 23.43 -4.61 -13.85
C ARG A 420 22.28 -3.90 -14.55
N ASN A 421 21.03 -4.18 -14.17
CA ASN A 421 19.87 -3.47 -14.69
C ASN A 421 19.90 -1.97 -14.33
N VAL A 422 20.37 -1.61 -13.12
CA VAL A 422 20.53 -0.19 -12.76
C VAL A 422 21.62 0.46 -13.61
N LEU A 423 22.78 -0.19 -13.73
CA LEU A 423 23.94 0.32 -14.49
C LEU A 423 23.64 0.47 -16.00
N SER A 424 22.77 -0.37 -16.56
CA SER A 424 22.36 -0.24 -17.97
C SER A 424 21.56 1.04 -18.24
N THR A 425 20.97 1.67 -17.22
CA THR A 425 20.19 2.92 -17.37
C THR A 425 21.04 4.19 -17.50
N ASN A 426 22.37 4.08 -17.48
CA ASN A 426 23.26 5.22 -17.68
C ASN A 426 22.95 5.96 -18.99
N ARG A 427 23.29 7.25 -19.05
CA ARG A 427 22.88 8.13 -20.15
C ARG A 427 23.32 7.63 -21.54
N LYS A 428 24.55 7.10 -21.66
CA LYS A 428 25.09 6.64 -22.94
C LYS A 428 24.32 5.43 -23.46
N ASN A 429 24.11 4.42 -22.61
CA ASN A 429 23.34 3.23 -22.97
C ASN A 429 21.88 3.56 -23.23
N PHE A 430 21.27 4.40 -22.39
CA PHE A 430 19.91 4.86 -22.57
C PHE A 430 19.68 5.53 -23.94
N LEU A 431 20.54 6.46 -24.35
CA LEU A 431 20.40 7.13 -25.65
C LEU A 431 20.60 6.15 -26.82
N LYS A 432 21.54 5.21 -26.68
CA LYS A 432 21.76 4.14 -27.68
C LYS A 432 20.50 3.27 -27.83
N GLU A 433 19.95 2.78 -26.74
CA GLU A 433 18.75 1.95 -26.73
C GLU A 433 17.51 2.70 -27.21
N LEU A 434 17.35 3.96 -26.81
CA LEU A 434 16.26 4.82 -27.27
C LEU A 434 16.32 5.02 -28.78
N THR A 435 17.50 5.33 -29.31
CA THR A 435 17.71 5.46 -30.76
C THR A 435 17.34 4.18 -31.49
N ALA A 436 17.76 3.02 -30.98
CA ALA A 436 17.42 1.72 -31.55
C ALA A 436 15.92 1.38 -31.43
N ALA A 437 15.24 1.79 -30.35
CA ALA A 437 13.81 1.60 -30.17
C ALA A 437 12.98 2.48 -31.12
N VAL A 438 13.33 3.77 -31.24
CA VAL A 438 12.68 4.71 -32.17
C VAL A 438 12.86 4.27 -33.63
N ASN A 439 14.02 3.73 -33.98
CA ASN A 439 14.28 3.17 -35.30
C ASN A 439 13.32 2.04 -35.70
N ARG A 440 12.88 1.25 -34.72
CA ARG A 440 11.98 0.11 -34.90
C ARG A 440 10.49 0.51 -34.87
N GLU A 441 10.15 1.74 -34.47
CA GLU A 441 8.77 2.23 -34.40
C GLU A 441 8.15 2.36 -35.81
N LYS A 442 6.96 1.76 -36.02
CA LYS A 442 6.18 1.86 -37.25
C LYS A 442 4.73 2.27 -36.92
N PRO A 443 4.18 3.36 -37.50
CA PRO A 443 4.87 4.36 -38.32
C PRO A 443 5.88 5.15 -37.48
N ARG A 444 6.94 5.64 -38.14
CA ARG A 444 7.99 6.42 -37.47
C ARG A 444 7.44 7.79 -37.09
N LYS A 445 7.60 8.16 -35.81
CA LYS A 445 7.05 9.43 -35.25
C LYS A 445 8.09 10.55 -35.09
N GLN A 446 9.38 10.25 -35.27
CA GLN A 446 10.46 11.22 -35.16
C GLN A 446 11.04 11.51 -36.54
N PRO A 447 11.45 12.76 -36.82
CA PRO A 447 12.04 13.11 -38.10
C PRO A 447 13.36 12.37 -38.32
N THR A 448 13.70 12.14 -39.59
CA THR A 448 15.02 11.64 -39.98
C THR A 448 15.95 12.79 -40.28
N ASP A 449 17.24 12.58 -40.06
CA ASP A 449 18.29 13.40 -40.66
C ASP A 449 18.40 13.13 -42.18
N THR A 450 19.35 13.81 -42.81
CA THR A 450 19.65 13.71 -44.24
C THR A 450 20.10 12.31 -44.67
N ASP A 451 20.57 11.48 -43.74
CA ASP A 451 21.05 10.11 -44.00
C ASP A 451 19.94 9.07 -43.75
N GLY A 452 18.70 9.50 -43.48
CA GLY A 452 17.57 8.62 -43.16
C GLY A 452 17.62 8.01 -41.75
N LYS A 453 18.57 8.42 -40.91
CA LYS A 453 18.67 8.01 -39.49
C LYS A 453 17.75 8.90 -38.64
N PRO A 454 17.16 8.39 -37.55
CA PRO A 454 16.30 9.22 -36.71
C PRO A 454 17.12 10.31 -36.06
N LYS A 455 16.72 11.56 -36.30
CA LYS A 455 17.20 12.70 -35.52
C LYS A 455 16.33 12.78 -34.28
N LEU A 456 16.82 12.25 -33.16
CA LEU A 456 16.13 12.41 -31.88
C LEU A 456 16.11 13.90 -31.52
N ASP A 457 14.92 14.51 -31.53
CA ASP A 457 14.77 15.89 -31.10
C ASP A 457 15.21 16.04 -29.64
N ALA A 458 15.94 17.10 -29.32
CA ALA A 458 16.44 17.32 -27.95
C ALA A 458 15.27 17.43 -26.95
N GLU A 459 14.13 17.96 -27.39
CA GLU A 459 12.89 18.02 -26.60
C GLU A 459 12.31 16.63 -26.35
N PHE A 460 12.27 15.78 -27.38
CA PHE A 460 11.84 14.40 -27.23
C PHE A 460 12.73 13.62 -26.26
N VAL A 461 14.04 13.79 -26.35
CA VAL A 461 14.98 13.15 -25.42
C VAL A 461 14.76 13.63 -23.99
N ALA A 462 14.59 14.93 -23.77
CA ALA A 462 14.34 15.50 -22.45
C ALA A 462 13.00 15.02 -21.86
N ASP A 463 11.94 15.03 -22.67
CA ASP A 463 10.61 14.60 -22.26
C ASP A 463 10.55 13.10 -21.97
N PHE A 464 11.17 12.27 -22.81
CA PHE A 464 11.27 10.83 -22.59
C PHE A 464 12.14 10.50 -21.37
N GLN A 465 13.22 11.27 -21.13
CA GLN A 465 14.01 11.15 -19.91
C GLN A 465 13.19 11.54 -18.68
N PHE A 466 12.37 12.59 -18.74
CA PHE A 466 11.45 12.97 -17.66
C PHE A 466 10.43 11.86 -17.40
N PHE A 467 9.88 11.27 -18.46
CA PHE A 467 8.95 10.14 -18.36
C PHE A 467 9.60 8.93 -17.68
N ARG A 468 10.84 8.59 -18.06
CA ARG A 468 11.63 7.53 -17.42
C ARG A 468 11.91 7.84 -15.95
N ASP A 469 12.30 9.07 -15.65
CA ASP A 469 12.83 9.49 -14.34
C ASP A 469 11.77 9.86 -13.32
N TYR A 470 10.58 10.25 -13.74
CA TYR A 470 9.58 10.74 -12.80
C TYR A 470 8.21 10.10 -13.02
N VAL A 471 7.71 10.05 -14.26
CA VAL A 471 6.38 9.50 -14.53
C VAL A 471 6.33 7.99 -14.28
N THR A 472 7.27 7.22 -14.84
CA THR A 472 7.30 5.77 -14.68
C THR A 472 7.48 5.34 -13.21
N PRO A 473 8.43 5.92 -12.44
CA PRO A 473 8.56 5.64 -11.02
C PRO A 473 7.31 6.00 -10.22
N GLU A 474 6.68 7.15 -10.49
CA GLU A 474 5.43 7.54 -9.80
C GLU A 474 4.28 6.58 -10.12
N MET A 475 4.20 6.09 -11.36
CA MET A 475 3.23 5.06 -11.76
C MET A 475 3.54 3.68 -11.15
N ASN A 476 4.80 3.40 -10.78
CA ASN A 476 5.21 2.18 -10.09
C ASN A 476 5.14 2.30 -8.56
N LYS A 477 5.05 3.51 -8.03
CA LYS A 477 4.95 3.77 -6.60
C LYS A 477 3.67 3.15 -6.04
N VAL A 478 3.80 2.38 -4.98
CA VAL A 478 2.66 1.96 -4.17
C VAL A 478 2.32 3.11 -3.24
N LEU A 479 1.13 3.69 -3.39
CA LEU A 479 0.71 4.75 -2.47
C LEU A 479 0.07 4.14 -1.24
N ARG A 480 0.34 4.73 -0.08
CA ARG A 480 -0.41 4.43 1.16
C ARG A 480 -1.91 4.45 0.87
N GLY A 481 -2.35 5.45 0.10
CA GLY A 481 -3.73 5.75 -0.25
C GLY A 481 -4.50 4.70 -1.05
N ASP A 482 -3.87 3.75 -1.75
CA ASP A 482 -4.56 2.70 -2.55
C ASP A 482 -3.87 1.32 -2.50
N GLN A 483 -2.72 1.20 -1.81
CA GLN A 483 -1.88 0.00 -1.69
C GLN A 483 -1.52 -0.66 -3.02
N ARG A 484 -1.65 0.09 -4.12
CA ARG A 484 -1.40 -0.37 -5.47
C ARG A 484 -0.53 0.65 -6.17
N SER A 485 0.17 0.19 -7.19
CA SER A 485 0.73 1.09 -8.18
C SER A 485 -0.22 1.17 -9.37
N CYS A 486 -0.07 2.18 -10.24
CA CYS A 486 -0.81 2.19 -11.50
C CYS A 486 -0.53 0.89 -12.29
N TYR A 487 0.71 0.42 -12.25
CA TYR A 487 1.12 -0.86 -12.88
C TYR A 487 0.53 -2.11 -12.22
N ALA A 488 0.06 -2.07 -10.98
CA ALA A 488 -0.60 -3.22 -10.36
C ALA A 488 -1.92 -3.59 -11.07
N CYS A 489 -2.57 -2.62 -11.71
CA CYS A 489 -3.78 -2.82 -12.50
C CYS A 489 -3.50 -2.71 -14.00
N HIS A 490 -2.83 -1.66 -14.46
CA HIS A 490 -2.55 -1.42 -15.87
C HIS A 490 -1.42 -2.31 -16.42
N GLY A 491 -0.58 -2.88 -15.56
CA GLY A 491 0.51 -3.78 -15.95
C GLY A 491 0.09 -5.23 -16.14
N VAL A 492 -1.19 -5.56 -15.90
CA VAL A 492 -1.73 -6.91 -16.07
C VAL A 492 -2.47 -6.98 -17.41
N PRO A 493 -2.03 -7.82 -18.36
CA PRO A 493 -2.69 -7.95 -19.66
C PRO A 493 -4.19 -8.22 -19.54
N GLY A 494 -4.99 -7.47 -20.29
CA GLY A 494 -6.45 -7.63 -20.33
C GLY A 494 -7.22 -7.06 -19.13
N ARG A 495 -6.54 -6.62 -18.05
CA ARG A 495 -7.21 -6.16 -16.82
C ARG A 495 -7.86 -4.79 -16.95
N VAL A 496 -7.22 -3.84 -17.65
CA VAL A 496 -7.78 -2.49 -17.86
C VAL A 496 -7.70 -2.09 -19.34
N PRO A 497 -8.47 -2.73 -20.24
CA PRO A 497 -8.52 -2.32 -21.64
C PRO A 497 -9.17 -0.94 -21.79
N PRO A 498 -8.73 -0.10 -22.75
CA PRO A 498 -7.65 -0.34 -23.70
C PRO A 498 -6.27 0.15 -23.22
N LEU A 499 -6.04 0.36 -21.92
CA LEU A 499 -4.78 0.88 -21.36
C LEU A 499 -4.00 -0.23 -20.64
N THR A 500 -3.40 -1.13 -21.40
CA THR A 500 -2.45 -2.14 -20.90
C THR A 500 -1.02 -1.63 -21.09
N LEU A 501 -0.29 -1.44 -19.99
CA LEU A 501 1.09 -0.97 -19.96
C LEU A 501 2.04 -2.15 -19.73
N ASN A 502 3.27 -2.01 -20.22
CA ASN A 502 4.36 -2.90 -19.85
C ASN A 502 4.78 -2.62 -18.40
N ARG A 503 4.79 -3.64 -17.56
CA ARG A 503 5.10 -3.53 -16.13
C ARG A 503 6.63 -3.58 -15.89
N PRO A 504 7.19 -2.72 -15.01
CA PRO A 504 8.56 -2.87 -14.54
C PRO A 504 8.79 -4.16 -13.74
N ASP A 505 10.03 -4.62 -13.63
CA ASP A 505 10.36 -5.72 -12.71
C ASP A 505 10.19 -5.33 -11.22
N ASP A 506 10.42 -6.26 -10.30
CA ASP A 506 10.25 -6.03 -8.85
C ASP A 506 11.18 -4.93 -8.30
N ALA A 507 12.30 -4.65 -8.97
CA ALA A 507 13.19 -3.55 -8.62
C ALA A 507 12.75 -2.22 -9.25
N GLY A 508 11.82 -2.23 -10.21
CA GLY A 508 11.35 -1.04 -10.93
C GLY A 508 12.11 -0.77 -12.23
N TYR A 509 12.84 -1.75 -12.77
CA TYR A 509 13.49 -1.65 -14.07
C TYR A 509 12.52 -1.98 -15.19
N LEU A 510 12.55 -1.17 -16.26
CA LEU A 510 11.75 -1.37 -17.47
C LEU A 510 12.66 -1.12 -18.68
N PRO A 511 12.81 -2.10 -19.61
CA PRO A 511 13.58 -1.91 -20.84
C PRO A 511 13.10 -0.71 -21.66
N VAL A 512 14.01 -0.03 -22.36
CA VAL A 512 13.73 1.24 -23.06
C VAL A 512 12.66 1.09 -24.16
N ASP A 513 12.63 -0.02 -24.88
CA ASP A 513 11.62 -0.30 -25.91
C ASP A 513 10.21 -0.47 -25.33
N LYS A 514 10.10 -1.19 -24.21
CA LYS A 514 8.85 -1.35 -23.45
C LYS A 514 8.40 -0.03 -22.83
N MET A 515 9.35 0.78 -22.36
CA MET A 515 9.08 2.12 -21.85
C MET A 515 8.62 3.07 -22.94
N LEU A 516 9.22 3.01 -24.14
CA LEU A 516 8.78 3.77 -25.32
C LEU A 516 7.35 3.39 -25.71
N ALA A 517 7.00 2.10 -25.69
CA ALA A 517 5.62 1.66 -25.91
C ALA A 517 4.64 2.27 -24.89
N ASN A 518 5.00 2.28 -23.60
CA ASN A 518 4.17 2.92 -22.56
C ASN A 518 4.05 4.43 -22.78
N TYR A 519 5.15 5.10 -23.10
CA TYR A 519 5.20 6.53 -23.38
C TYR A 519 4.24 6.90 -24.52
N ARG A 520 4.30 6.18 -25.64
CA ARG A 520 3.40 6.39 -26.80
C ARG A 520 1.93 6.11 -26.47
N LEU A 521 1.67 5.05 -25.72
CA LEU A 521 0.31 4.69 -25.32
C LEU A 521 -0.31 5.75 -24.40
N LEU A 522 0.47 6.34 -23.50
CA LEU A 522 0.03 7.40 -22.61
C LEU A 522 -0.07 8.75 -23.32
N GLN A 523 0.81 9.06 -24.27
CA GLN A 523 0.69 10.23 -25.13
C GLN A 523 -0.65 10.26 -25.86
N ALA A 524 -1.11 9.11 -26.37
CA ALA A 524 -2.42 8.98 -27.03
C ALA A 524 -3.62 9.20 -26.07
N ARG A 525 -3.40 9.37 -24.77
CA ARG A 525 -4.43 9.71 -23.77
C ARG A 525 -4.41 11.17 -23.35
N VAL A 526 -3.54 11.96 -23.97
CA VAL A 526 -3.47 13.41 -23.80
C VAL A 526 -4.33 14.08 -24.87
N GLU A 527 -5.26 14.92 -24.42
CA GLU A 527 -6.09 15.75 -25.27
C GLU A 527 -5.39 17.11 -25.47
N LEU A 528 -4.75 17.31 -26.62
CA LEU A 528 -3.91 18.49 -26.87
C LEU A 528 -4.73 19.80 -26.92
N GLY A 529 -5.95 19.75 -27.45
CA GLY A 529 -6.86 20.91 -27.49
C GLY A 529 -7.30 21.34 -26.09
N ASN A 530 -7.49 20.39 -25.18
CA ASN A 530 -7.89 20.64 -23.81
C ASN A 530 -7.30 19.62 -22.83
N ILE A 531 -6.15 19.96 -22.25
CA ILE A 531 -5.40 19.08 -21.34
C ILE A 531 -6.22 18.59 -20.15
N GLU A 532 -7.14 19.39 -19.61
CA GLU A 532 -7.95 19.03 -18.44
C GLU A 532 -9.00 17.97 -18.78
N LYS A 533 -9.28 17.75 -20.08
CA LYS A 533 -10.09 16.63 -20.57
C LYS A 533 -9.27 15.36 -20.81
N SER A 534 -7.94 15.41 -20.71
CA SER A 534 -7.08 14.23 -20.87
C SER A 534 -7.46 13.13 -19.88
N LYS A 535 -7.74 11.93 -20.39
CA LYS A 535 -8.08 10.77 -19.54
C LYS A 535 -6.98 10.47 -18.53
N LEU A 536 -5.73 10.71 -18.91
CA LEU A 536 -4.56 10.54 -18.05
C LEU A 536 -4.57 11.44 -16.80
N LEU A 537 -5.17 12.63 -16.86
CA LEU A 537 -5.28 13.55 -15.72
C LEU A 537 -6.58 13.36 -14.95
N ARG A 538 -7.70 13.11 -15.64
CA ARG A 538 -9.01 12.96 -15.00
C ARG A 538 -9.17 11.66 -14.21
N LYS A 539 -8.72 10.52 -14.78
CA LYS A 539 -8.96 9.20 -14.18
C LYS A 539 -8.31 9.07 -12.79
N PRO A 540 -7.03 9.43 -12.57
CA PRO A 540 -6.44 9.34 -11.23
C PRO A 540 -7.12 10.21 -10.16
N LEU A 541 -7.80 11.30 -10.55
CA LEU A 541 -8.60 12.14 -9.64
C LEU A 541 -10.02 11.60 -9.41
N ASN A 542 -10.43 10.58 -10.16
CA ASN A 542 -11.78 10.02 -10.20
C ASN A 542 -12.87 11.06 -10.49
N VAL A 543 -12.60 12.00 -11.42
CA VAL A 543 -13.58 13.01 -11.84
C VAL A 543 -14.64 12.37 -12.73
N GLN A 544 -15.84 12.19 -12.21
CA GLN A 544 -17.00 11.73 -12.97
C GLN A 544 -17.58 12.88 -13.79
N SER A 545 -17.78 12.67 -15.08
CA SER A 545 -18.29 13.70 -16.01
C SER A 545 -19.70 13.38 -16.53
N GLY A 546 -20.41 12.45 -15.90
CA GLY A 546 -21.73 11.95 -16.31
C GLY A 546 -21.75 11.10 -17.60
N LYS A 547 -20.80 11.31 -18.52
CA LYS A 547 -20.65 10.55 -19.78
C LYS A 547 -19.60 9.43 -19.76
N GLU A 548 -18.77 9.39 -18.73
CA GLU A 548 -17.71 8.39 -18.56
C GLU A 548 -17.63 8.01 -17.09
N ASP A 549 -17.65 6.71 -16.81
CA ASP A 549 -17.51 6.19 -15.45
C ASP A 549 -16.19 6.64 -14.80
N GLY A 550 -16.18 6.64 -13.48
CA GLY A 550 -14.99 6.90 -12.68
C GLY A 550 -13.81 5.97 -13.02
N HIS A 551 -12.67 6.20 -12.36
CA HIS A 551 -11.57 5.26 -12.44
C HIS A 551 -11.90 4.01 -11.64
N GLN A 552 -11.82 2.84 -12.26
CA GLN A 552 -12.17 1.56 -11.62
C GLN A 552 -11.34 1.29 -10.36
N GLY A 553 -10.10 1.78 -10.31
CA GLY A 553 -9.23 1.73 -9.13
C GLY A 553 -9.52 2.80 -8.06
N GLY A 554 -10.55 3.63 -8.23
CA GLY A 554 -10.89 4.74 -7.34
C GLY A 554 -10.02 5.98 -7.55
N ARG A 555 -10.16 6.95 -6.65
CA ARG A 555 -9.33 8.16 -6.60
C ARG A 555 -7.96 7.81 -6.05
N ARG A 556 -6.92 8.16 -6.80
CA ARG A 556 -5.51 7.95 -6.44
C ARG A 556 -4.85 9.22 -5.91
N TYR A 557 -5.16 10.38 -6.48
CA TYR A 557 -4.56 11.66 -6.10
C TYR A 557 -5.60 12.75 -5.82
N LYS A 558 -5.18 13.78 -5.09
CA LYS A 558 -5.76 15.13 -5.12
C LYS A 558 -5.00 15.99 -6.15
N PRO A 559 -5.61 17.08 -6.66
CA PRO A 559 -4.98 17.92 -7.70
C PRO A 559 -3.63 18.51 -7.31
N MET A 560 -3.35 18.76 -6.02
CA MET A 560 -2.09 19.36 -5.57
C MET A 560 -1.07 18.34 -5.07
N ASP A 561 -1.38 17.04 -5.13
CA ASP A 561 -0.43 16.02 -4.70
C ASP A 561 0.82 16.04 -5.60
N PRO A 562 2.04 15.95 -5.02
CA PRO A 562 3.28 15.98 -5.81
C PRO A 562 3.32 14.94 -6.94
N GLY A 563 2.81 13.73 -6.69
CA GLY A 563 2.73 12.66 -7.68
C GLY A 563 1.82 13.00 -8.87
N TYR A 564 0.68 13.63 -8.61
CA TYR A 564 -0.20 14.13 -9.65
C TYR A 564 0.46 15.25 -10.47
N GLN A 565 1.15 16.17 -9.79
CA GLN A 565 1.85 17.27 -10.44
C GLN A 565 2.99 16.80 -11.35
N ILE A 566 3.68 15.70 -11.03
CA ILE A 566 4.65 15.05 -11.93
C ILE A 566 3.99 14.64 -13.25
N ILE A 567 2.85 13.95 -13.19
CA ILE A 567 2.12 13.50 -14.37
C ILE A 567 1.59 14.70 -15.17
N ARG A 568 1.03 15.70 -14.47
CA ARG A 568 0.49 16.92 -15.09
C ARG A 568 1.58 17.73 -15.82
N ARG A 569 2.76 17.87 -15.24
CA ARG A 569 3.92 18.54 -15.89
C ARG A 569 4.32 17.85 -17.19
N TRP A 570 4.35 16.51 -17.20
CA TRP A 570 4.62 15.75 -18.41
C TRP A 570 3.54 15.96 -19.48
N VAL A 571 2.26 15.92 -19.11
CA VAL A 571 1.12 16.17 -20.02
C VAL A 571 1.15 17.59 -20.60
N LEU A 572 1.45 18.59 -19.77
CA LEU A 572 1.60 19.98 -20.22
C LEU A 572 2.71 20.13 -21.27
N ASN A 573 3.80 19.38 -21.13
CA ASN A 573 4.88 19.41 -22.12
C ASN A 573 4.44 18.81 -23.47
N GLN A 574 3.56 17.81 -23.46
CA GLN A 574 2.98 17.25 -24.70
C GLN A 574 2.22 18.32 -25.51
N LYS A 575 1.43 19.17 -24.83
CA LYS A 575 0.72 20.29 -25.46
C LYS A 575 1.67 21.38 -25.96
N LYS A 576 2.77 21.64 -25.24
CA LYS A 576 3.72 22.69 -25.58
C LYS A 576 4.55 22.35 -26.82
N HIS A 577 4.86 21.07 -27.03
CA HIS A 577 5.80 20.61 -28.07
C HIS A 577 5.29 19.43 -28.93
N PRO A 578 4.03 19.42 -29.40
CA PRO A 578 3.41 18.23 -30.00
C PRO A 578 4.19 17.68 -31.20
N ALA A 579 4.55 18.54 -32.16
CA ALA A 579 5.30 18.14 -33.35
C ALA A 579 6.68 17.55 -33.01
N LYS A 580 7.43 18.17 -32.09
CA LYS A 580 8.76 17.69 -31.65
C LYS A 580 8.68 16.34 -30.95
N LEU A 581 7.57 16.10 -30.25
CA LEU A 581 7.31 14.86 -29.51
C LEU A 581 6.68 13.76 -30.39
N GLY A 582 6.49 14.03 -31.69
CA GLY A 582 5.94 13.09 -32.66
C GLY A 582 4.42 12.90 -32.56
N LEU A 583 3.71 13.93 -32.10
CA LEU A 583 2.26 14.00 -32.07
C LEU A 583 1.77 14.80 -33.28
N GLN A 584 0.79 14.27 -33.99
CA GLN A 584 0.08 15.00 -35.03
C GLN A 584 -0.86 16.01 -34.36
N THR A 585 -0.74 17.29 -34.69
CA THR A 585 -1.75 18.29 -34.33
C THR A 585 -2.95 18.07 -35.24
N SER A 586 -4.10 17.78 -34.65
CA SER A 586 -5.37 17.72 -35.38
C SER A 586 -5.81 19.13 -35.77
N ASP A 587 -5.10 19.75 -36.72
CA ASP A 587 -5.42 21.06 -37.31
C ASP A 587 -5.13 21.07 -38.83
N THR A 588 -5.41 19.95 -39.50
CA THR A 588 -5.56 19.90 -40.95
C THR A 588 -6.77 19.08 -41.34
N SER A 589 -7.95 19.51 -40.90
CA SER A 589 -9.14 19.40 -41.74
C SER A 589 -9.13 20.62 -42.66
N THR A 590 -8.45 20.49 -43.80
CA THR A 590 -8.63 21.40 -44.94
C THR A 590 -10.11 21.33 -45.38
N PRO A 591 -10.75 22.44 -45.78
CA PRO A 591 -12.19 22.52 -46.07
C PRO A 591 -12.72 21.45 -47.03
#